data_AF-A0A963Y643-F1
#
_entry.id   AF-A0A963Y643-F1
#
_cell.length_a   1.000
_cell.length_b   1.000
_cell.length_c   1.000
_cell.angle_alpha   90.00
_cell.angle_beta   90.00
_cell.angle_gamma   90.00
#
_symmetry.space_group_name_H-M   'P 1'
#
loop_
_entity.id
_entity.type
_entity.pdbx_description
1 polymer ?
#
loop_
_entity_poly.entity_id
_entity_poly.type
_entity_poly.pdbx_seq_one_letter_code
_entity_poly.pdbx_strand_id
1 'polypeptide(L)'
;IIMTDADVDGAHIRTLLLTFFFRQMPALIEAGHLFIAEPPLYKVMRGKSEVYLKDQAALEDYLIQQGIDGAVLRLGSGEEISGADLSRVVEEARVVRKSLMAFPTHYPTHILEQSAIAGALLPGRLDSDAQGVADEVARRLDAVAVEYERGWQGRPTQDHGLRFTRSLRGVEEIRSLDGQILRSGEARRLATHTRALQEVYGAVARLVRKDREQPIHGPTELLAAILAEGEKGLTLQRYKGLGEMNPDQ
;
A
#
# COMPACT_ATOMS: atom_id res chain seq x y z
N ILE A 1 -31.29 -14.24 -12.40
CA ILE A 1 -29.92 -14.16 -11.86
C ILE A 1 -29.00 -14.90 -12.83
N ILE A 2 -27.92 -14.28 -13.27
CA ILE A 2 -26.87 -14.91 -14.09
C ILE A 2 -25.69 -15.20 -13.15
N MET A 3 -25.32 -16.47 -13.03
CA MET A 3 -24.13 -16.91 -12.31
C MET A 3 -23.20 -17.57 -13.33
N THR A 4 -21.93 -17.15 -13.33
CA THR A 4 -20.89 -17.60 -14.27
C THR A 4 -19.57 -17.63 -13.53
N ASP A 5 -18.63 -18.45 -13.99
CA ASP A 5 -17.28 -18.50 -13.44
C ASP A 5 -16.56 -17.13 -13.50
N ALA A 6 -15.58 -16.98 -12.61
CA ALA A 6 -14.78 -15.77 -12.46
C ALA A 6 -13.62 -15.67 -13.47
N ASP A 7 -13.52 -16.64 -14.39
CA ASP A 7 -12.51 -16.70 -15.43
C ASP A 7 -12.92 -15.98 -16.73
N VAL A 8 -12.06 -16.08 -17.74
CA VAL A 8 -12.24 -15.41 -19.04
C VAL A 8 -13.45 -15.97 -19.79
N ASP A 9 -13.69 -17.28 -19.70
CA ASP A 9 -14.79 -17.95 -20.39
C ASP A 9 -16.14 -17.59 -19.76
N GLY A 10 -16.21 -17.58 -18.43
CA GLY A 10 -17.37 -17.08 -17.69
C GLY A 10 -17.69 -15.62 -18.01
N ALA A 11 -16.66 -14.77 -18.11
CA ALA A 11 -16.82 -13.37 -18.54
C ALA A 11 -17.34 -13.23 -19.99
N HIS A 12 -16.88 -14.09 -20.90
CA HIS A 12 -17.34 -14.11 -22.29
C HIS A 12 -18.81 -14.51 -22.37
N ILE A 13 -19.22 -15.62 -21.75
CA ILE A 13 -20.61 -16.10 -21.73
C ILE A 13 -21.53 -15.04 -21.09
N ARG A 14 -21.10 -14.45 -19.97
CA ARG A 14 -21.85 -13.37 -19.30
C ARG A 14 -22.09 -12.20 -20.24
N THR A 15 -21.07 -11.78 -21.00
CA THR A 15 -21.19 -10.68 -21.97
C THR A 15 -22.13 -11.00 -23.12
N LEU A 16 -22.10 -12.23 -23.64
CA LEU A 16 -23.02 -12.68 -24.69
C LEU A 16 -24.47 -12.64 -24.20
N LEU A 17 -24.74 -13.17 -22.99
CA LEU A 17 -26.07 -13.14 -22.39
C LEU A 17 -26.55 -11.70 -22.15
N LEU A 18 -25.69 -10.84 -21.61
CA LEU A 18 -26.03 -9.42 -21.39
C LEU A 18 -26.36 -8.71 -22.72
N THR A 19 -25.58 -8.97 -23.77
CA THR A 19 -25.82 -8.41 -25.10
C THR A 19 -27.15 -8.91 -25.68
N PHE A 20 -27.47 -10.18 -25.48
CA PHE A 20 -28.74 -10.77 -25.90
C PHE A 20 -29.93 -10.12 -25.18
N PHE A 21 -29.90 -10.01 -23.84
CA PHE A 21 -30.97 -9.33 -23.09
C PHE A 21 -31.09 -7.86 -23.48
N PHE A 22 -29.97 -7.16 -23.67
CA PHE A 22 -29.96 -5.77 -24.11
C PHE A 22 -30.61 -5.55 -25.47
N ARG A 23 -30.36 -6.45 -26.44
CA ARG A 23 -30.89 -6.32 -27.80
C ARG A 23 -32.31 -6.86 -27.97
N GLN A 24 -32.65 -7.96 -27.30
CA GLN A 24 -33.89 -8.70 -27.56
C GLN A 24 -34.95 -8.47 -26.50
N MET A 25 -34.55 -8.16 -25.26
CA MET A 25 -35.47 -8.03 -24.11
C MET A 25 -35.09 -6.85 -23.19
N PRO A 26 -34.98 -5.62 -23.73
CA PRO A 26 -34.56 -4.45 -22.95
C PRO A 26 -35.50 -4.15 -21.77
N ALA A 27 -36.80 -4.44 -21.91
CA ALA A 27 -37.79 -4.24 -20.86
C ALA A 27 -37.45 -4.98 -19.55
N LEU A 28 -36.78 -6.15 -19.62
CA LEU A 28 -36.35 -6.87 -18.41
C LEU A 28 -35.21 -6.17 -17.68
N ILE A 29 -34.35 -5.47 -18.40
CA ILE A 29 -33.26 -4.68 -17.84
C ILE A 29 -33.83 -3.39 -17.23
N GLU A 30 -34.69 -2.68 -17.96
CA GLU A 30 -35.35 -1.45 -17.51
C GLU A 30 -36.21 -1.67 -16.26
N ALA A 31 -36.90 -2.81 -16.17
CA ALA A 31 -37.67 -3.19 -15.00
C ALA A 31 -36.81 -3.71 -13.83
N GLY A 32 -35.48 -3.79 -13.98
CA GLY A 32 -34.57 -4.22 -12.91
C GLY A 32 -34.67 -5.70 -12.55
N HIS A 33 -35.06 -6.57 -13.50
CA HIS A 33 -35.21 -8.02 -13.27
C HIS A 33 -33.93 -8.83 -13.55
N LEU A 34 -32.92 -8.20 -14.15
CA LEU A 34 -31.65 -8.86 -14.46
C LEU A 34 -30.62 -8.60 -13.35
N PHE A 35 -30.21 -9.68 -12.67
CA PHE A 35 -29.21 -9.65 -11.60
C PHE A 35 -28.01 -10.53 -11.98
N ILE A 36 -26.81 -10.10 -11.60
CA ILE A 36 -25.57 -10.87 -11.71
C ILE A 36 -25.20 -11.39 -10.31
N ALA A 37 -24.85 -12.67 -10.21
CA ALA A 37 -24.32 -13.24 -8.97
C ALA A 37 -22.84 -12.89 -8.82
N GLU A 38 -22.42 -12.59 -7.59
CA GLU A 38 -21.03 -12.33 -7.22
C GLU A 38 -20.56 -13.43 -6.23
N PRO A 39 -20.12 -14.60 -6.74
CA PRO A 39 -19.61 -15.67 -5.88
C PRO A 39 -18.34 -15.21 -5.14
N PRO A 40 -18.00 -15.82 -3.99
CA PRO A 40 -16.80 -15.48 -3.25
C PRO A 40 -15.54 -15.82 -4.06
N LEU A 41 -14.55 -14.93 -4.06
CA LEU A 41 -13.26 -15.16 -4.70
C LEU A 41 -12.31 -15.94 -3.78
N TYR A 42 -12.46 -15.79 -2.47
CA TYR A 42 -11.60 -16.42 -1.47
C TYR A 42 -12.40 -17.10 -0.38
N LYS A 43 -11.88 -18.22 0.13
CA LYS A 43 -12.23 -18.81 1.41
C LYS A 43 -11.01 -18.74 2.31
N VAL A 44 -11.17 -18.10 3.46
CA VAL A 44 -10.14 -18.00 4.50
C VAL A 44 -10.52 -18.88 5.67
N MET A 45 -9.58 -19.72 6.12
CA MET A 45 -9.76 -20.60 7.28
C MET A 45 -8.72 -20.28 8.36
N ARG A 46 -9.17 -20.10 9.60
CA ARG A 46 -8.32 -19.93 10.78
C ARG A 46 -8.82 -20.82 11.91
N GLY A 47 -8.11 -21.93 12.15
CA GLY A 47 -8.57 -22.95 13.09
C GLY A 47 -9.91 -23.53 12.64
N LYS A 48 -10.98 -23.28 13.40
CA LYS A 48 -12.34 -23.73 13.08
C LYS A 48 -13.22 -22.68 12.40
N SER A 49 -12.75 -21.43 12.30
CA SER A 49 -13.50 -20.36 11.64
C SER A 49 -13.21 -20.38 10.15
N GLU A 50 -14.26 -20.33 9.34
CA GLU A 50 -14.18 -20.10 7.90
C GLU A 50 -14.94 -18.82 7.52
N VAL A 51 -14.38 -18.07 6.58
CA VAL A 51 -14.95 -16.81 6.08
C VAL A 51 -14.81 -16.79 4.56
N TYR A 52 -15.89 -16.45 3.86
CA TYR A 52 -15.91 -16.28 2.42
C TYR A 52 -15.76 -14.79 2.09
N LEU A 53 -14.80 -14.44 1.23
CA LEU A 53 -14.48 -13.08 0.86
C LEU A 53 -14.67 -12.90 -0.64
N LYS A 54 -15.44 -11.86 -0.99
CA LYS A 54 -15.91 -11.62 -2.36
C LYS A 54 -14.81 -11.22 -3.34
N ASP A 55 -13.79 -10.50 -2.89
CA ASP A 55 -12.78 -9.92 -3.77
C ASP A 55 -11.43 -9.73 -3.03
N GLN A 56 -10.44 -9.21 -3.75
CA GLN A 56 -9.10 -8.92 -3.22
C GLN A 56 -9.13 -7.83 -2.14
N ALA A 57 -10.01 -6.84 -2.25
CA ALA A 57 -10.09 -5.75 -1.28
C ALA A 57 -10.61 -6.27 0.07
N ALA A 58 -11.63 -7.12 0.05
CA ALA A 58 -12.16 -7.79 1.22
C ALA A 58 -11.13 -8.72 1.89
N LEU A 59 -10.28 -9.39 1.09
CA LEU A 59 -9.14 -10.14 1.63
C LEU A 59 -8.14 -9.22 2.33
N GLU A 60 -7.77 -8.11 1.71
CA GLU A 60 -6.84 -7.16 2.32
C GLU A 60 -7.41 -6.55 3.61
N ASP A 61 -8.68 -6.14 3.62
CA ASP A 61 -9.37 -5.62 4.81
C ASP A 61 -9.39 -6.66 5.93
N TYR A 62 -9.70 -7.92 5.60
CA TYR A 62 -9.68 -9.02 6.56
C TYR A 62 -8.28 -9.20 7.16
N LEU A 63 -7.24 -9.24 6.32
CA LEU A 63 -5.86 -9.40 6.78
C LEU A 63 -5.41 -8.24 7.67
N ILE A 64 -5.76 -6.99 7.32
CA ILE A 64 -5.47 -5.81 8.13
C ILE A 64 -6.12 -5.94 9.51
N GLN A 65 -7.39 -6.30 9.59
CA GLN A 65 -8.10 -6.49 10.87
C GLN A 65 -7.43 -7.58 11.73
N GLN A 66 -7.09 -8.73 11.14
CA GLN A 66 -6.41 -9.81 11.85
C GLN A 66 -4.97 -9.48 12.26
N GLY A 67 -4.30 -8.61 11.50
CA GLY A 67 -2.94 -8.16 11.76
C GLY A 67 -2.87 -7.10 12.87
N ILE A 68 -3.87 -6.23 12.96
CA ILE A 68 -4.00 -5.21 14.02
C ILE A 68 -4.32 -5.87 15.37
N ASP A 69 -5.05 -6.98 15.39
CA ASP A 69 -5.42 -7.65 16.63
C ASP A 69 -4.19 -8.11 17.44
N GLY A 70 -4.06 -7.55 18.64
CA GLY A 70 -2.94 -7.73 19.57
C GLY A 70 -1.63 -7.05 19.15
N ALA A 71 -1.65 -6.17 18.15
CA ALA A 71 -0.49 -5.40 17.73
C ALA A 71 -0.49 -3.98 18.34
N VAL A 72 0.71 -3.47 18.61
CA VAL A 72 0.96 -2.13 19.14
C VAL A 72 2.07 -1.49 18.30
N LEU A 73 1.87 -0.27 17.84
CA LEU A 73 2.91 0.52 17.18
C LEU A 73 3.50 1.50 18.20
N ARG A 74 4.74 1.26 18.61
CA ARG A 74 5.50 2.17 19.47
C ARG A 74 6.24 3.19 18.61
N LEU A 75 5.90 4.46 18.76
CA LEU A 75 6.54 5.56 18.04
C LEU A 75 7.95 5.84 18.58
N GLY A 76 8.75 6.57 17.80
CA GLY A 76 10.08 7.01 18.25
C GLY A 76 10.04 7.96 19.47
N SER A 77 8.89 8.56 19.78
CA SER A 77 8.65 9.33 21.01
C SER A 77 8.47 8.46 22.26
N GLY A 78 8.23 7.15 22.09
CA GLY A 78 7.83 6.21 23.14
C GLY A 78 6.30 6.08 23.31
N GLU A 79 5.50 6.89 22.61
CA GLU A 79 4.05 6.74 22.57
C GLU A 79 3.64 5.41 21.92
N GLU A 80 2.59 4.77 22.42
CA GLU A 80 2.08 3.49 21.93
C GLU A 80 0.69 3.65 21.32
N ILE A 81 0.54 3.24 20.06
CA ILE A 81 -0.71 3.27 19.29
C ILE A 81 -1.24 1.84 19.14
N SER A 82 -2.52 1.61 19.47
CA SER A 82 -3.15 0.30 19.36
C SER A 82 -4.63 0.40 18.97
N GLY A 83 -5.26 -0.75 18.68
CA GLY A 83 -6.70 -0.83 18.42
C GLY A 83 -7.17 0.08 17.27
N ALA A 84 -8.21 0.88 17.52
CA ALA A 84 -8.81 1.76 16.52
C ALA A 84 -7.82 2.83 16.01
N ASP A 85 -6.89 3.28 16.85
CA ASP A 85 -5.90 4.28 16.45
C ASP A 85 -4.85 3.68 15.52
N LEU A 86 -4.42 2.44 15.81
CA LEU A 86 -3.54 1.70 14.90
C LEU A 86 -4.24 1.43 13.57
N SER A 87 -5.53 1.10 13.59
CA SER A 87 -6.32 0.95 12.37
C SER A 87 -6.29 2.22 11.52
N ARG A 88 -6.46 3.41 12.10
CA ARG A 88 -6.36 4.68 11.37
C ARG A 88 -4.98 4.89 10.74
N VAL A 89 -3.90 4.56 11.46
CA VAL A 89 -2.53 4.68 10.94
C VAL A 89 -2.26 3.67 9.81
N VAL A 90 -2.77 2.44 9.91
CA VAL A 90 -2.62 1.43 8.85
C VAL A 90 -3.43 1.79 7.61
N GLU A 91 -4.62 2.38 7.77
CA GLU A 91 -5.41 2.88 6.65
C GLU A 91 -4.71 4.03 5.92
N GLU A 92 -4.13 4.98 6.67
CA GLU A 92 -3.29 6.03 6.12
C GLU A 92 -2.10 5.44 5.34
N ALA A 93 -1.43 4.43 5.92
CA ALA A 93 -0.34 3.73 5.25
C ALA A 93 -0.76 3.05 3.94
N ARG A 94 -1.99 2.51 3.88
CA ARG A 94 -2.58 1.92 2.67
C ARG A 94 -2.81 2.95 1.58
N VAL A 95 -3.36 4.11 1.94
CA VAL A 95 -3.55 5.23 1.01
C VAL A 95 -2.20 5.75 0.49
N VAL A 96 -1.21 5.88 1.36
CA VAL A 96 0.14 6.32 0.98
C VAL A 96 0.82 5.30 0.06
N ARG A 97 0.76 3.99 0.37
CA ARG A 97 1.30 2.94 -0.51
C ARG A 97 0.67 2.99 -1.90
N LYS A 98 -0.66 3.18 -2.00
CA LYS A 98 -1.35 3.33 -3.29
C LYS A 98 -0.86 4.57 -4.05
N SER A 99 -0.66 5.69 -3.34
CA SER A 99 -0.14 6.93 -3.93
C SER A 99 1.28 6.76 -4.45
N LEU A 100 2.15 6.05 -3.71
CA LEU A 100 3.50 5.71 -4.14
C LEU A 100 3.53 4.81 -5.38
N MET A 101 2.62 3.83 -5.48
CA MET A 101 2.51 2.95 -6.66
C MET A 101 1.98 3.66 -7.92
N ALA A 102 1.44 4.87 -7.80
CA ALA A 102 1.02 5.67 -8.95
C ALA A 102 2.19 6.39 -9.64
N PHE A 103 3.36 6.46 -9.00
CA PHE A 103 4.56 7.03 -9.62
C PHE A 103 5.13 6.08 -10.69
N PRO A 104 5.78 6.59 -11.75
CA PRO A 104 6.47 5.75 -12.71
C PRO A 104 7.48 4.80 -12.06
N THR A 105 7.51 3.55 -12.52
CA THR A 105 8.26 2.44 -11.88
C THR A 105 9.77 2.63 -11.82
N HIS A 106 10.35 3.54 -12.60
CA HIS A 106 11.78 3.85 -12.57
C HIS A 106 12.19 4.74 -11.38
N TYR A 107 11.24 5.39 -10.69
CA TYR A 107 11.52 6.06 -9.42
C TYR A 107 11.42 5.02 -8.29
N PRO A 108 12.49 4.83 -7.50
CA PRO A 108 12.43 3.88 -6.40
C PRO A 108 11.45 4.36 -5.32
N THR A 109 10.47 3.52 -5.01
CA THR A 109 9.44 3.78 -3.99
C THR A 109 10.03 4.19 -2.65
N HIS A 110 11.12 3.54 -2.21
CA HIS A 110 11.75 3.87 -0.92
C HIS A 110 12.33 5.29 -0.90
N ILE A 111 12.89 5.79 -2.01
CA ILE A 111 13.39 7.18 -2.11
C ILE A 111 12.22 8.16 -2.06
N LEU A 112 11.14 7.88 -2.81
CA LEU A 112 9.91 8.69 -2.80
C LEU A 112 9.26 8.75 -1.41
N GLU A 113 9.16 7.61 -0.74
CA GLU A 113 8.59 7.50 0.60
C GLU A 113 9.41 8.32 1.61
N GLN A 114 10.73 8.15 1.64
CA GLN A 114 11.57 8.91 2.57
C GLN A 114 11.63 10.41 2.22
N SER A 115 11.51 10.76 0.95
CA SER A 115 11.34 12.15 0.49
C SER A 115 10.02 12.75 0.95
N ALA A 116 8.93 11.98 0.92
CA ALA A 116 7.62 12.41 1.40
C ALA A 116 7.61 12.64 2.92
N ILE A 117 8.27 11.77 3.69
CA ILE A 117 8.40 11.92 5.15
C ILE A 117 9.31 13.12 5.49
N ALA A 118 10.41 13.32 4.75
CA ALA A 118 11.23 14.53 4.88
C ALA A 118 10.48 15.81 4.46
N GLY A 119 9.35 15.68 3.77
CA GLY A 119 8.53 16.78 3.30
C GLY A 119 9.06 17.45 2.03
N ALA A 120 9.94 16.79 1.27
CA ALA A 120 10.47 17.30 0.00
C ALA A 120 9.38 17.57 -1.06
N LEU A 121 8.20 16.94 -0.91
CA LEU A 121 7.06 17.10 -1.80
C LEU A 121 6.13 18.28 -1.41
N LEU A 122 6.39 18.92 -0.27
CA LEU A 122 5.58 20.05 0.18
C LEU A 122 5.79 21.27 -0.75
N PRO A 123 4.71 21.94 -1.19
CA PRO A 123 4.81 23.12 -2.04
C PRO A 123 5.71 24.20 -1.43
N GLY A 124 6.61 24.77 -2.25
CA GLY A 124 7.51 25.86 -1.85
C GLY A 124 8.74 25.45 -1.04
N ARG A 125 8.81 24.23 -0.49
CA ARG A 125 9.93 23.80 0.38
C ARG A 125 11.26 23.72 -0.40
N LEU A 126 11.22 23.15 -1.60
CA LEU A 126 12.39 23.07 -2.49
C LEU A 126 12.81 24.46 -3.01
N ASP A 127 11.85 25.36 -3.23
CA ASP A 127 12.15 26.70 -3.71
C ASP A 127 12.78 27.56 -2.60
N SER A 128 12.45 27.30 -1.33
CA SER A 128 13.04 27.98 -0.17
C SER A 128 14.43 27.48 0.21
N ASP A 129 14.64 26.15 0.22
CA ASP A 129 15.89 25.55 0.66
C ASP A 129 16.11 24.15 0.04
N ALA A 130 16.45 24.12 -1.23
CA ALA A 130 16.63 22.86 -1.96
C ALA A 130 17.76 21.99 -1.37
N GLN A 131 18.86 22.60 -0.92
CA GLN A 131 19.99 21.86 -0.35
C GLN A 131 19.66 21.31 1.04
N GLY A 132 19.03 22.09 1.92
CA GLY A 132 18.59 21.60 3.23
C GLY A 132 17.59 20.47 3.12
N VAL A 133 16.65 20.55 2.18
CA VAL A 133 15.73 19.43 1.87
C VAL A 133 16.50 18.19 1.40
N ALA A 134 17.47 18.36 0.50
CA ALA A 134 18.29 17.24 0.02
C ALA A 134 19.05 16.56 1.18
N ASP A 135 19.63 17.36 2.09
CA ASP A 135 20.35 16.88 3.26
C ASP A 135 19.43 16.16 4.26
N GLU A 136 18.20 16.67 4.45
CA GLU A 136 17.18 16.01 5.28
C GLU A 136 16.77 14.65 4.73
N VAL A 137 16.49 14.56 3.42
CA VAL A 137 16.17 13.26 2.79
C VAL A 137 17.35 12.30 2.90
N ALA A 138 18.57 12.76 2.62
CA ALA A 138 19.77 11.92 2.72
C ALA A 138 19.97 11.37 4.15
N ARG A 139 19.78 12.20 5.18
CA ARG A 139 19.83 11.77 6.59
C ARG A 139 18.79 10.71 6.92
N ARG A 140 17.58 10.81 6.35
CA ARG A 140 16.55 9.78 6.49
C ARG A 140 16.94 8.49 5.79
N LEU A 141 17.47 8.57 4.58
CA LEU A 141 17.95 7.38 3.85
C LEU A 141 19.04 6.65 4.63
N ASP A 142 19.94 7.36 5.30
CA ASP A 142 20.93 6.77 6.21
C ASP A 142 20.32 6.15 7.47
N ALA A 143 19.29 6.78 8.04
CA ALA A 143 18.61 6.27 9.23
C ALA A 143 17.90 4.93 8.99
N VAL A 144 17.47 4.67 7.75
CA VAL A 144 16.79 3.44 7.34
C VAL A 144 17.71 2.44 6.63
N ALA A 145 18.94 2.84 6.32
CA ALA A 145 19.93 1.97 5.70
C ALA A 145 20.65 1.09 6.74
N VAL A 146 21.04 -0.11 6.30
CA VAL A 146 21.96 -0.98 7.05
C VAL A 146 23.30 -0.25 7.21
N GLU A 147 24.01 -0.49 8.32
CA GLU A 147 25.21 0.27 8.70
C GLU A 147 26.25 0.42 7.58
N TYR A 148 26.54 -0.64 6.83
CA TYR A 148 27.51 -0.65 5.72
C TYR A 148 26.95 -0.09 4.41
N GLU A 149 25.69 0.34 4.38
CA GLU A 149 25.01 0.94 3.23
C GLU A 149 24.67 2.43 3.41
N ARG A 150 25.10 3.02 4.52
CA ARG A 150 24.98 4.46 4.81
C ARG A 150 25.96 5.30 3.99
N GLY A 151 25.84 6.61 4.11
CA GLY A 151 26.65 7.60 3.40
C GLY A 151 25.92 8.27 2.26
N TRP A 152 24.59 8.35 2.34
CA TRP A 152 23.78 9.10 1.39
C TRP A 152 24.13 10.59 1.44
N GLN A 153 24.26 11.20 0.26
CA GLN A 153 24.46 12.63 0.07
C GLN A 153 23.40 13.16 -0.86
N GLY A 154 22.74 14.25 -0.47
CA GLY A 154 21.71 14.92 -1.26
C GLY A 154 22.26 16.16 -1.96
N ARG A 155 21.87 16.39 -3.21
CA ARG A 155 22.14 17.63 -3.95
C ARG A 155 20.93 18.04 -4.78
N PRO A 156 20.61 19.34 -4.87
CA PRO A 156 19.64 19.82 -5.85
C PRO A 156 20.19 19.67 -7.27
N THR A 157 19.29 19.50 -8.23
CA THR A 157 19.63 19.38 -9.66
C THR A 157 19.20 20.62 -10.45
N GLN A 158 19.72 20.77 -11.67
CA GLN A 158 19.46 21.96 -12.53
C GLN A 158 17.98 22.09 -12.92
N ASP A 159 17.26 20.98 -13.04
CA ASP A 159 15.83 20.92 -13.29
C ASP A 159 14.99 21.15 -12.03
N HIS A 160 15.60 21.64 -10.95
CA HIS A 160 15.00 21.81 -9.63
C HIS A 160 14.43 20.51 -9.05
N GLY A 161 15.13 19.40 -9.30
CA GLY A 161 14.93 18.11 -8.68
C GLY A 161 15.91 17.86 -7.53
N LEU A 162 16.01 16.60 -7.11
CA LEU A 162 16.94 16.11 -6.10
C LEU A 162 17.72 14.91 -6.64
N ARG A 163 19.02 14.86 -6.32
CA ARG A 163 19.90 13.71 -6.55
C ARG A 163 20.45 13.23 -5.23
N PHE A 164 20.43 11.91 -5.04
CA PHE A 164 20.99 11.21 -3.90
C PHE A 164 22.09 10.26 -4.38
N THR A 165 23.26 10.32 -3.76
CA THR A 165 24.38 9.42 -4.06
C THR A 165 24.91 8.74 -2.82
N ARG A 166 25.43 7.53 -2.96
CA ARG A 166 26.23 6.83 -1.94
C ARG A 166 27.28 5.95 -2.60
N SER A 167 28.32 5.53 -1.87
CA SER A 167 29.32 4.58 -2.35
C SER A 167 29.18 3.24 -1.63
N LEU A 168 28.93 2.18 -2.39
CA LEU A 168 28.82 0.81 -1.89
C LEU A 168 29.95 -0.03 -2.49
N ARG A 169 30.88 -0.50 -1.65
CA ARG A 169 32.01 -1.36 -2.08
C ARG A 169 32.78 -0.78 -3.28
N GLY A 170 32.94 0.55 -3.32
CA GLY A 170 33.63 1.27 -4.40
C GLY A 170 32.78 1.60 -5.62
N VAL A 171 31.50 1.23 -5.64
CA VAL A 171 30.53 1.57 -6.70
C VAL A 171 29.63 2.70 -6.24
N GLU A 172 29.56 3.78 -7.01
CA GLU A 172 28.62 4.87 -6.75
C GLU A 172 27.21 4.47 -7.18
N GLU A 173 26.26 4.52 -6.23
CA GLU A 173 24.85 4.44 -6.51
C GLU A 173 24.27 5.85 -6.61
N ILE A 174 23.49 6.10 -7.66
CA ILE A 174 22.83 7.39 -7.90
C ILE A 174 21.33 7.16 -8.04
N ARG A 175 20.54 7.90 -7.25
CA ARG A 175 19.08 7.97 -7.36
C ARG A 175 18.67 9.42 -7.57
N SER A 176 17.71 9.68 -8.45
CA SER A 176 17.25 11.04 -8.72
C SER A 176 15.73 11.10 -8.71
N LEU A 177 15.20 12.21 -8.21
CA LEU A 177 13.82 12.64 -8.37
C LEU A 177 13.86 13.95 -9.15
N ASP A 178 13.48 13.93 -10.43
CA ASP A 178 13.49 15.15 -11.24
C ASP A 178 12.47 16.20 -10.76
N GLY A 179 12.65 17.43 -11.21
CA GLY A 179 11.78 18.53 -10.79
C GLY A 179 10.35 18.39 -11.29
N GLN A 180 10.11 17.64 -12.37
CA GLN A 180 8.76 17.38 -12.88
C GLN A 180 8.01 16.45 -11.95
N ILE A 181 8.64 15.35 -11.49
CA ILE A 181 8.00 14.39 -10.60
C ILE A 181 7.77 14.98 -9.21
N LEU A 182 8.68 15.81 -8.70
CA LEU A 182 8.50 16.47 -7.39
C LEU A 182 7.35 17.49 -7.39
N ARG A 183 6.90 17.95 -8.56
CA ARG A 183 5.79 18.91 -8.72
C ARG A 183 4.54 18.31 -9.37
N SER A 184 4.52 16.99 -9.56
CA SER A 184 3.42 16.29 -10.21
C SER A 184 2.13 16.31 -9.38
N GLY A 185 1.02 15.89 -9.98
CA GLY A 185 -0.23 15.69 -9.25
C GLY A 185 -0.09 14.60 -8.18
N GLU A 186 0.68 13.55 -8.47
CA GLU A 186 1.02 12.45 -7.59
C GLU A 186 1.81 12.95 -6.37
N ALA A 187 2.82 13.80 -6.58
CA ALA A 187 3.59 14.41 -5.50
C ALA A 187 2.73 15.30 -4.61
N ARG A 188 1.84 16.12 -5.19
CA ARG A 188 0.91 16.94 -4.41
C ARG A 188 -0.04 16.10 -3.57
N ARG A 189 -0.57 15.00 -4.12
CA ARG A 189 -1.41 14.05 -3.36
C ARG A 189 -0.63 13.43 -2.21
N LEU A 190 0.57 12.92 -2.48
CA LEU A 190 1.43 12.33 -1.46
C LEU A 190 1.84 13.34 -0.38
N ALA A 191 2.08 14.61 -0.74
CA ALA A 191 2.41 15.68 0.18
C ALA A 191 1.30 16.00 1.20
N THR A 192 0.03 15.72 0.87
CA THR A 192 -1.07 15.91 1.84
C THR A 192 -0.95 15.00 3.07
N HIS A 193 -0.23 13.89 2.94
CA HIS A 193 0.00 12.91 4.01
C HIS A 193 1.30 13.20 4.81
N THR A 194 2.16 14.13 4.35
CA THR A 194 3.49 14.37 4.95
C THR A 194 3.44 14.62 6.45
N ARG A 195 2.45 15.36 6.96
CA ARG A 195 2.34 15.63 8.40
C ARG A 195 2.08 14.37 9.22
N ALA A 196 1.07 13.58 8.81
CA ALA A 196 0.76 12.31 9.47
C ALA A 196 1.96 11.35 9.40
N LEU A 197 2.65 11.33 8.26
CA LEU A 197 3.87 10.56 8.07
C LEU A 197 5.01 11.00 9.00
N GLN A 198 5.17 12.29 9.26
CA GLN A 198 6.18 12.80 10.20
C GLN A 198 5.84 12.49 11.65
N GLU A 199 4.57 12.56 12.02
CA GLU A 199 4.08 12.23 13.36
C GLU A 199 4.38 10.76 13.71
N VAL A 200 4.21 9.83 12.75
CA VAL A 200 4.41 8.40 12.98
C VAL A 200 5.84 7.93 12.68
N TYR A 201 6.43 8.38 11.56
CA TYR A 201 7.69 7.85 11.00
C TYR A 201 8.82 8.88 10.97
N GLY A 202 8.66 10.04 11.65
CA GLY A 202 9.71 11.03 11.82
C GLY A 202 10.97 10.44 12.45
N ALA A 203 10.77 9.55 13.42
CA ALA A 203 11.77 8.64 13.97
C ALA A 203 11.35 7.17 13.74
N VAL A 204 12.27 6.22 13.92
CA VAL A 204 11.98 4.80 13.71
C VAL A 204 10.92 4.34 14.71
N ALA A 205 9.77 3.92 14.20
CA ALA A 205 8.72 3.29 14.99
C ALA A 205 9.02 1.78 15.13
N ARG A 206 8.32 1.09 16.02
CA ARG A 206 8.45 -0.34 16.24
C ARG A 206 7.09 -1.00 16.33
N LEU A 207 6.82 -1.98 15.48
CA LEU A 207 5.63 -2.80 15.60
C LEU A 207 5.91 -3.92 16.59
N VAL A 208 5.15 -3.95 17.68
CA VAL A 208 5.22 -4.93 18.75
C VAL A 208 3.98 -5.81 18.68
N ARG A 209 4.18 -7.12 18.71
CA ARG A 209 3.09 -8.10 18.85
C ARG A 209 3.59 -9.27 19.70
N LYS A 210 3.01 -9.42 20.90
CA LYS A 210 3.51 -10.35 21.93
C LYS A 210 4.99 -10.07 22.20
N ASP A 211 5.86 -11.09 22.11
CA ASP A 211 7.30 -10.98 22.36
C ASP A 211 8.13 -10.60 21.12
N ARG A 212 7.48 -10.32 19.98
CA ARG A 212 8.15 -9.92 18.74
C ARG A 212 8.08 -8.41 18.57
N GLU A 213 9.21 -7.82 18.23
CA GLU A 213 9.33 -6.41 17.90
C GLU A 213 10.12 -6.29 16.58
N GLN A 214 9.64 -5.45 15.67
CA GLN A 214 10.33 -5.14 14.43
C GLN A 214 10.35 -3.62 14.20
N PRO A 215 11.45 -3.05 13.71
CA PRO A 215 11.50 -1.64 13.33
C PRO A 215 10.58 -1.38 12.15
N ILE A 216 10.03 -0.17 12.08
CA ILE A 216 9.16 0.32 11.01
C ILE A 216 9.68 1.72 10.61
N HIS A 217 10.13 1.82 9.38
CA HIS A 217 10.79 2.99 8.80
C HIS A 217 9.86 3.84 7.93
N GLY A 218 8.66 3.32 7.62
CA GLY A 218 7.69 3.99 6.79
C GLY A 218 6.35 3.26 6.68
N PRO A 219 5.37 3.89 6.02
CA PRO A 219 4.03 3.35 5.85
C PRO A 219 3.99 2.04 5.04
N THR A 220 4.81 1.92 3.98
CA THR A 220 4.82 0.70 3.17
C THR A 220 5.23 -0.52 3.99
N GLU A 221 6.24 -0.35 4.84
CA GLU A 221 6.72 -1.38 5.76
C GLU A 221 5.69 -1.72 6.83
N LEU A 222 5.05 -0.71 7.46
CA LEU A 222 3.99 -0.95 8.44
C LEU A 222 2.88 -1.83 7.86
N LEU A 223 2.37 -1.45 6.70
CA LEU A 223 1.26 -2.17 6.07
C LEU A 223 1.66 -3.58 5.66
N ALA A 224 2.85 -3.75 5.06
CA ALA A 224 3.37 -5.08 4.73
C ALA A 224 3.47 -5.97 5.97
N ALA A 225 3.94 -5.41 7.09
CA ALA A 225 4.12 -6.17 8.30
C ALA A 225 2.79 -6.51 9.00
N ILE A 226 1.81 -5.61 8.97
CA ILE A 226 0.44 -5.89 9.44
C ILE A 226 -0.22 -6.98 8.59
N LEU A 227 -0.11 -6.92 7.26
CA LEU A 227 -0.64 -7.97 6.37
C LEU A 227 0.01 -9.31 6.66
N ALA A 228 1.34 -9.36 6.81
CA ALA A 228 2.06 -10.57 7.18
C ALA A 228 1.66 -11.12 8.55
N GLU A 229 1.34 -10.26 9.52
CA GLU A 229 0.79 -10.67 10.81
C GLU A 229 -0.65 -11.19 10.72
N GLY A 230 -1.44 -10.66 9.80
CA GLY A 230 -2.79 -11.13 9.48
C GLY A 230 -2.78 -12.50 8.80
N GLU A 231 -1.83 -12.76 7.91
CA GLU A 231 -1.69 -14.02 7.18
C GLU A 231 -1.27 -15.21 8.07
N LYS A 232 -0.61 -14.94 9.20
CA LYS A 232 -0.08 -15.99 10.09
C LYS A 232 -1.18 -16.90 10.64
N GLY A 233 -1.09 -18.18 10.27
CA GLY A 233 -2.01 -19.23 10.71
C GLY A 233 -3.32 -19.28 9.93
N LEU A 234 -3.41 -18.58 8.78
CA LEU A 234 -4.50 -18.69 7.83
C LEU A 234 -4.21 -19.77 6.79
N THR A 235 -5.26 -20.45 6.34
CA THR A 235 -5.25 -21.19 5.08
C THR A 235 -6.15 -20.46 4.09
N LEU A 236 -5.61 -20.11 2.93
CA LEU A 236 -6.30 -19.39 1.88
C LEU A 236 -6.60 -20.34 0.72
N GLN A 237 -7.87 -20.44 0.34
CA GLN A 237 -8.31 -21.06 -0.90
C GLN A 237 -8.87 -19.96 -1.82
N ARG A 238 -8.39 -19.90 -3.05
CA ARG A 238 -8.92 -19.01 -4.09
C ARG A 238 -9.78 -19.80 -5.04
N TYR A 239 -11.04 -19.41 -5.20
CA TYR A 239 -11.95 -20.02 -6.16
C TYR A 239 -11.65 -19.51 -7.56
N LYS A 240 -11.52 -20.43 -8.53
CA LYS A 240 -11.37 -20.10 -9.95
C LYS A 240 -12.64 -20.36 -10.76
N GLY A 241 -13.49 -21.26 -10.28
CA GLY A 241 -14.78 -21.57 -10.87
C GLY A 241 -15.77 -22.07 -9.83
N LEU A 242 -17.05 -22.01 -10.16
CA LEU A 242 -18.18 -22.42 -9.32
C LEU A 242 -18.12 -23.91 -8.98
N GLY A 243 -17.54 -24.73 -9.86
CA GLY A 243 -17.37 -26.18 -9.63
C GLY A 243 -16.35 -26.54 -8.54
N GLU A 244 -15.61 -25.57 -8.00
CA GLU A 244 -14.69 -25.77 -6.88
C GLU A 244 -15.40 -25.69 -5.50
N MET A 245 -16.70 -25.38 -5.51
CA MET A 245 -17.56 -25.30 -4.32
C MET A 245 -18.43 -26.57 -4.23
N ASN A 246 -18.63 -27.07 -3.00
CA ASN A 246 -19.62 -28.12 -2.76
C ASN A 246 -21.05 -27.55 -2.86
N PRO A 247 -22.09 -28.34 -3.16
CA PRO A 247 -23.47 -27.83 -3.26
C PRO A 247 -24.01 -27.15 -1.99
N ASP A 248 -23.48 -27.53 -0.82
CA ASP A 248 -23.84 -26.93 0.47
C ASP A 248 -23.11 -25.58 0.73
N GLN A 249 -22.10 -25.23 -0.09
CA GLN A 249 -21.32 -23.98 -0.04
C GLN A 249 -21.86 -22.97 -1.05
#